data_AF-A0AA35VXR5-F1
#
_entry.id   AF-A0AA35VXR5-F1
#
_cell.length_a   1.000
_cell.length_b   1.000
_cell.length_c   1.000
_cell.angle_alpha   90.00
_cell.angle_beta   90.00
_cell.angle_gamma   90.00
#
_symmetry.space_group_name_H-M   'P 1'
#
loop_
_entity.id
_entity.type
_entity.pdbx_description
1 polymer ?
#
loop_
_entity_poly.entity_id
_entity_poly.type
_entity_poly.pdbx_seq_one_letter_code
_entity_poly.pdbx_strand_id
1 'polypeptide(L)'
;MVRDIPFFSMCEHHLLPFFGHAHLVYVPDRHIAGISKIARALDTASRRLQVQERLTAQLADAVLSRVEPLAVACRLEAEHMCMSMRGVHKPGHRVVTTAVRLATNSSANGSGSAVAPRDLLDMLGH
;
A
#
# COMPACT_ATOMS: atom_id res chain seq x y z
N MET A 1 10.30 0.94 7.96
CA MET A 1 8.87 1.30 7.76
C MET A 1 8.81 2.71 7.21
N VAL A 2 7.90 3.00 6.28
CA VAL A 2 7.55 4.35 5.82
C VAL A 2 6.07 4.58 6.11
N ARG A 3 5.72 5.67 6.80
CA ARG A 3 4.34 5.99 7.21
C ARG A 3 3.94 7.35 6.72
N ASP A 4 2.63 7.58 6.70
CA ASP A 4 2.01 8.89 6.48
C ASP A 4 2.41 9.52 5.16
N ILE A 5 2.58 8.70 4.11
CA ILE A 5 2.87 9.20 2.77
C ILE A 5 1.55 9.66 2.17
N PRO A 6 1.35 10.97 1.91
CA PRO A 6 0.11 11.44 1.31
C PRO A 6 -0.01 10.94 -0.12
N PHE A 7 -1.24 10.61 -0.55
CA PHE A 7 -1.55 10.31 -1.94
C PHE A 7 -2.88 10.89 -2.35
N PHE A 8 -3.01 11.11 -3.65
CA PHE A 8 -4.21 11.63 -4.30
C PHE A 8 -4.49 10.77 -5.53
N SER A 9 -5.75 10.43 -5.74
CA SER A 9 -6.18 9.63 -6.88
C SER A 9 -7.61 9.99 -7.28
N MET A 10 -8.09 9.41 -8.38
CA MET A 10 -9.41 9.67 -8.93
C MET A 10 -10.19 8.37 -8.99
N CYS A 11 -11.37 8.33 -8.37
CA CYS A 11 -12.25 7.16 -8.41
C CYS A 11 -12.70 6.91 -9.85
N GLU A 12 -12.45 5.73 -10.39
CA GLU A 12 -12.79 5.41 -11.78
C GLU A 12 -14.31 5.37 -12.04
N HIS A 13 -15.12 5.10 -11.01
CA HIS A 13 -16.57 5.01 -11.14
C HIS A 13 -17.27 6.37 -11.28
N HIS A 14 -16.69 7.42 -10.69
CA HIS A 14 -17.36 8.72 -10.55
C HIS A 14 -16.51 9.89 -11.00
N LEU A 15 -15.25 9.64 -11.37
CA LEU A 15 -14.27 10.67 -11.73
C LEU A 15 -14.17 11.75 -10.65
N LEU A 16 -14.26 11.33 -9.39
CA LEU A 16 -14.15 12.19 -8.22
C LEU A 16 -12.90 11.82 -7.41
N PRO A 17 -12.26 12.79 -6.74
CA PRO A 17 -11.05 12.52 -5.98
C PRO A 17 -11.28 11.54 -4.82
N PHE A 18 -10.26 10.74 -4.53
CA PHE A 18 -10.06 10.15 -3.22
C PHE A 18 -8.59 10.34 -2.82
N PHE A 19 -8.36 10.63 -1.54
CA PHE A 19 -7.04 11.01 -1.05
C PHE A 19 -6.86 10.60 0.40
N GLY A 20 -5.61 10.41 0.80
CA GLY A 20 -5.31 9.87 2.11
C GLY A 20 -3.84 9.58 2.31
N HIS A 21 -3.56 8.60 3.18
CA HIS A 21 -2.20 8.23 3.54
C HIS A 21 -1.92 6.76 3.24
N ALA A 22 -0.69 6.49 2.81
CA ALA A 22 -0.14 5.16 2.67
C ALA A 22 0.91 4.89 3.75
N HIS A 23 0.88 3.67 4.26
CA HIS A 23 1.87 3.12 5.17
C HIS A 23 2.42 1.84 4.55
N LEU A 24 3.73 1.68 4.58
CA LEU A 24 4.42 0.56 3.98
C LEU A 24 5.50 0.02 4.91
N VAL A 25 5.51 -1.29 5.07
CA VAL A 25 6.58 -2.03 5.74
C VAL A 25 7.07 -3.14 4.81
N TYR A 26 8.37 -3.37 4.77
CA TYR A 26 8.95 -4.49 4.05
C TYR A 26 10.12 -5.05 4.84
N VAL A 27 10.38 -6.35 4.68
CA VAL A 27 11.53 -7.04 5.24
C VAL A 27 12.58 -7.17 4.14
N PRO A 28 13.71 -6.44 4.21
CA PRO A 28 14.73 -6.50 3.17
C PRO A 28 15.36 -7.89 3.09
N ASP A 29 15.73 -8.32 1.88
CA ASP A 29 16.65 -9.44 1.65
C ASP A 29 18.05 -8.88 1.34
N ARG A 30 18.28 -8.54 0.07
CA ARG A 30 19.57 -8.02 -0.43
C ARG A 30 19.56 -6.53 -0.78
N HIS A 31 18.38 -5.97 -1.03
CA HIS A 31 18.25 -4.58 -1.47
C HIS A 31 17.44 -3.75 -0.48
N ILE A 32 17.85 -2.49 -0.32
CA ILE A 32 17.15 -1.49 0.48
C ILE A 32 16.69 -0.38 -0.46
N ALA A 33 15.38 -0.14 -0.49
CA ALA A 33 14.82 0.98 -1.23
C ALA A 33 14.95 2.28 -0.44
N GLY A 34 15.41 3.33 -1.11
CA GLY A 34 15.33 4.68 -0.57
C GLY A 34 13.88 5.13 -0.40
N ILE A 35 13.59 5.85 0.69
CA ILE A 35 12.24 6.32 1.06
C ILE A 35 11.58 7.09 -0.10
N SER A 36 12.35 7.93 -0.80
CA SER A 36 11.86 8.71 -1.94
C SER A 36 11.45 7.86 -3.16
N LYS A 37 11.95 6.62 -3.30
CA LYS A 37 11.53 5.71 -4.37
C LYS A 37 10.17 5.08 -4.07
N ILE A 38 9.89 4.77 -2.81
CA ILE A 38 8.59 4.25 -2.37
C ILE A 38 7.50 5.31 -2.60
N ALA A 39 7.75 6.55 -2.19
CA ALA A 39 6.83 7.66 -2.44
C ALA A 39 6.55 7.85 -3.95
N ARG A 40 7.59 7.78 -4.81
CA ARG A 40 7.42 7.85 -6.26
C ARG A 40 6.62 6.67 -6.84
N ALA A 41 6.78 5.47 -6.31
CA ALA A 41 5.99 4.31 -6.73
C ALA A 41 4.51 4.52 -6.41
N LEU A 42 4.19 5.05 -5.22
CA LEU A 42 2.84 5.43 -4.84
C LEU A 42 2.28 6.51 -5.76
N ASP A 43 3.01 7.59 -6.03
CA ASP A 43 2.61 8.63 -6.97
C ASP A 43 2.31 8.08 -8.37
N THR A 44 3.18 7.20 -8.87
CA THR A 44 3.02 6.59 -10.20
C THR A 44 1.76 5.73 -10.25
N ALA A 45 1.46 5.00 -9.18
CA ALA A 45 0.27 4.16 -9.10
C ALA A 45 -1.01 4.98 -8.86
N SER A 46 -0.96 6.08 -8.11
CA SER A 46 -2.14 6.84 -7.67
C SER A 46 -2.62 7.89 -8.68
N ARG A 47 -1.74 8.44 -9.52
CA ARG A 47 -2.07 9.49 -10.51
C ARG A 47 -2.78 8.97 -11.76
N ARG A 48 -3.87 8.23 -11.57
CA ARG A 48 -4.76 7.70 -12.62
C ARG A 48 -6.15 7.41 -12.05
N LEU A 49 -7.08 7.01 -12.91
CA LEU A 49 -8.36 6.44 -12.50
C LEU A 49 -8.12 5.13 -11.75
N GLN A 50 -8.72 5.00 -10.58
CA GLN A 50 -8.43 3.91 -9.65
C GLN A 50 -9.64 3.41 -8.87
N VAL A 51 -9.44 2.18 -8.40
CA VAL A 51 -10.11 1.57 -7.25
C VAL A 51 -9.06 1.41 -6.14
N GLN A 52 -9.37 1.75 -4.89
CA GLN A 52 -8.37 1.82 -3.82
C GLN A 52 -7.72 0.46 -3.55
N GLU A 53 -8.47 -0.62 -3.62
CA GLU A 53 -8.02 -2.00 -3.48
C GLU A 53 -6.94 -2.33 -4.53
N ARG A 54 -7.16 -1.89 -5.77
CA ARG A 54 -6.21 -2.06 -6.88
C ARG A 54 -4.95 -1.24 -6.67
N LEU A 55 -5.10 0.03 -6.25
CA LEU A 55 -3.97 0.90 -5.92
C LEU A 55 -3.08 0.27 -4.84
N THR A 56 -3.67 -0.25 -3.78
CA THR A 56 -2.95 -0.90 -2.67
C THR A 56 -2.20 -2.16 -3.13
N ALA A 57 -2.84 -3.00 -3.95
CA ALA A 57 -2.18 -4.17 -4.54
C ALA A 57 -1.01 -3.78 -5.45
N GLN A 58 -1.21 -2.81 -6.34
CA GLN A 58 -0.18 -2.33 -7.28
C GLN A 58 1.04 -1.77 -6.57
N LEU A 59 0.85 -1.07 -5.44
CA LEU A 59 1.97 -0.59 -4.63
C LEU A 59 2.78 -1.75 -4.06
N ALA A 60 2.11 -2.75 -3.46
CA ALA A 60 2.78 -3.93 -2.90
C ALA A 60 3.53 -4.71 -4.00
N ASP A 61 2.92 -4.90 -5.16
CA ASP A 61 3.52 -5.59 -6.31
C ASP A 61 4.72 -4.83 -6.88
N ALA A 62 4.64 -3.50 -6.95
CA ALA A 62 5.75 -2.67 -7.41
C ALA A 62 6.96 -2.72 -6.48
N VAL A 63 6.74 -2.78 -5.16
CA VAL A 63 7.83 -2.94 -4.19
C VAL A 63 8.40 -4.34 -4.24
N LEU A 64 7.54 -5.37 -4.29
CA LEU A 64 7.98 -6.76 -4.38
C LEU A 64 8.89 -6.98 -5.60
N SER A 65 8.46 -6.51 -6.77
CA SER A 65 9.18 -6.72 -8.04
C SER A 65 10.46 -5.91 -8.20
N ARG A 66 10.59 -4.75 -7.55
CA ARG A 66 11.76 -3.85 -7.72
C ARG A 66 12.77 -3.92 -6.60
N VAL A 67 12.31 -4.23 -5.38
CA VAL A 67 13.17 -4.30 -4.19
C VAL A 67 13.50 -5.74 -3.85
N GLU A 68 12.70 -6.69 -4.33
CA GLU A 68 12.84 -8.12 -4.02
C GLU A 68 12.98 -8.38 -2.50
N PRO A 69 12.08 -7.81 -1.66
CA PRO A 69 12.10 -8.05 -0.23
C PRO A 69 11.59 -9.47 0.07
N LEU A 70 11.94 -10.00 1.24
CA LEU A 70 11.35 -11.25 1.73
C LEU A 70 9.83 -11.14 1.88
N ALA A 71 9.37 -9.96 2.30
CA ALA A 71 7.95 -9.64 2.41
C ALA A 71 7.70 -8.14 2.34
N VAL A 72 6.49 -7.75 1.93
CA VAL A 72 6.01 -6.36 1.96
C VAL A 72 4.54 -6.31 2.33
N ALA A 73 4.17 -5.32 3.13
CA ALA A 73 2.79 -5.00 3.45
C ALA A 73 2.52 -3.50 3.26
N CYS A 74 1.38 -3.19 2.67
CA CYS A 74 0.91 -1.84 2.37
C CYS A 74 -0.47 -1.64 2.98
N ARG A 75 -0.68 -0.56 3.72
CA ARG A 75 -1.98 -0.09 4.22
C ARG A 75 -2.24 1.29 3.65
N LEU A 76 -3.36 1.44 2.95
CA LEU A 76 -3.85 2.74 2.49
C LEU A 76 -5.13 3.08 3.23
N GLU A 77 -5.24 4.34 3.63
CA GLU A 77 -6.42 4.89 4.30
C GLU A 77 -6.80 6.21 3.63
N ALA A 78 -7.98 6.27 3.01
CA ALA A 78 -8.40 7.44 2.25
C ALA A 78 -9.88 7.77 2.39
N GLU A 79 -10.17 9.06 2.24
CA GLU A 79 -11.53 9.58 2.12
C GLU A 79 -11.91 9.65 0.63
N HIS A 80 -13.16 9.28 0.32
CA HIS A 80 -13.67 9.21 -1.05
C HIS A 80 -14.72 10.29 -1.28
N MET A 81 -14.43 11.27 -2.14
CA MET A 81 -15.39 12.35 -2.41
C MET A 81 -16.69 11.85 -3.04
N CYS A 82 -16.67 10.72 -3.75
CA CYS A 82 -17.89 10.09 -4.26
C CYS A 82 -18.87 9.63 -3.16
N MET A 83 -18.39 9.46 -1.92
CA MET A 83 -19.20 9.17 -0.74
C MET A 83 -19.42 10.41 0.14
N SER A 84 -18.44 11.31 0.21
CA SER A 84 -18.50 12.49 1.09
C SER A 84 -19.41 13.58 0.53
N MET A 85 -19.25 13.94 -0.75
CA MET A 85 -19.92 15.12 -1.33
C MET A 85 -21.22 14.79 -2.08
N ARG A 86 -21.46 13.52 -2.37
CA ARG A 86 -22.66 13.04 -3.07
C ARG A 86 -23.06 11.64 -2.61
N GLY A 87 -24.21 11.17 -3.10
CA GLY A 87 -24.69 9.83 -2.83
C GLY A 87 -25.09 9.66 -1.37
N VAL A 88 -24.30 8.89 -0.61
CA VAL A 88 -24.60 8.56 0.80
C VAL A 88 -24.20 9.66 1.81
N HIS A 89 -23.47 10.69 1.38
CA HIS A 89 -23.09 11.87 2.16
C HIS A 89 -22.48 11.53 3.54
N LYS A 90 -21.38 10.78 3.53
CA LYS A 90 -20.62 10.38 4.73
C LYS A 90 -19.25 11.07 4.77
N PRO A 91 -19.20 12.39 5.09
CA PRO A 91 -17.94 13.13 5.14
C PRO A 91 -17.02 12.60 6.22
N GLY A 92 -15.71 12.63 5.96
CA GLY A 92 -14.68 12.14 6.89
C GLY A 92 -14.61 10.62 7.03
N HIS A 93 -15.50 9.85 6.39
CA HIS A 93 -15.43 8.40 6.41
C HIS A 93 -14.20 7.93 5.61
N ARG A 94 -13.36 7.12 6.26
CA ARG A 94 -12.12 6.61 5.67
C ARG A 94 -12.24 5.13 5.37
N VAL A 95 -11.88 4.77 4.13
CA VAL A 95 -11.77 3.37 3.69
C VAL A 95 -10.33 2.92 3.90
N VAL A 96 -10.16 1.79 4.58
CA VAL A 96 -8.85 1.17 4.81
C VAL A 96 -8.73 -0.07 3.94
N THR A 97 -7.61 -0.19 3.22
CA THR A 97 -7.29 -1.35 2.39
C THR A 97 -5.86 -1.79 2.68
N THR A 98 -5.65 -3.10 2.74
CA THR A 98 -4.33 -3.66 3.02
C THR A 98 -3.96 -4.71 1.98
N ALA A 99 -2.68 -4.77 1.59
CA ALA A 99 -2.13 -5.82 0.76
C ALA A 99 -0.81 -6.33 1.37
N VAL A 100 -0.66 -7.65 1.43
CA VAL A 100 0.57 -8.34 1.86
C VAL A 100 1.09 -9.18 0.70
N ARG A 101 2.40 -9.21 0.53
CA ARG A 101 3.11 -10.09 -0.41
C ARG A 101 4.30 -10.75 0.28
N LEU A 102 4.53 -12.00 -0.06
CA LEU A 102 5.69 -12.79 0.34
C LEU A 102 6.47 -13.15 -0.92
N ALA A 103 7.80 -13.19 -0.83
CA ALA A 103 8.62 -13.71 -1.92
C ALA A 103 8.39 -15.22 -2.08
N THR A 104 8.17 -15.67 -3.33
CA THR A 104 7.91 -17.08 -3.65
C THR A 104 9.17 -17.94 -3.66
N ASN A 105 10.35 -17.34 -3.77
CA ASN A 105 11.65 -18.02 -3.92
C ASN A 105 12.59 -17.87 -2.71
N SER A 106 12.08 -17.43 -1.56
CA SER A 106 12.85 -17.50 -0.31
C SER A 106 13.07 -18.98 -0.01
N SER A 107 14.25 -19.49 -0.36
CA SER A 107 14.65 -20.88 -0.13
C SER A 107 14.25 -21.28 1.28
N ALA A 108 13.54 -22.41 1.41
CA ALA A 108 13.22 -23.06 2.68
C ALA A 108 14.47 -23.58 3.44
N ASN A 109 15.64 -22.97 3.22
CA ASN A 109 16.97 -23.45 3.59
C ASN A 109 17.85 -22.35 4.22
N GLY A 110 17.24 -21.47 5.02
CA GLY A 110 17.98 -20.57 5.89
C GLY A 110 17.24 -20.45 7.21
N SER A 111 17.95 -20.62 8.31
CA SER A 111 17.51 -20.42 9.70
C SER A 111 17.14 -18.96 10.02
N GLY A 112 16.50 -18.24 9.09
CA GLY A 112 15.91 -16.93 9.28
C GLY A 112 14.43 -17.10 9.57
N SER A 113 13.96 -16.52 10.67
CA SER A 113 12.55 -16.52 11.08
C SER A 113 11.62 -16.32 9.89
N ALA A 114 10.75 -17.29 9.61
CA ALA A 114 9.69 -17.12 8.63
C ALA A 114 8.88 -15.87 9.01
N VAL A 115 8.84 -14.85 8.14
CA VAL A 115 8.10 -13.63 8.41
C VAL A 115 6.61 -13.98 8.31
N ALA A 116 5.91 -14.00 9.45
CA ALA A 116 4.48 -14.27 9.43
C ALA A 116 3.75 -13.05 8.83
N PRO A 117 2.75 -13.25 7.94
CA PRO A 117 1.92 -12.17 7.42
C PRO A 117 1.31 -11.28 8.50
N ARG A 118 1.01 -11.88 9.67
CA ARG A 118 0.45 -11.18 10.83
C ARG A 118 1.42 -10.16 11.41
N ASP A 119 2.69 -10.49 11.54
CA ASP A 119 3.70 -9.57 12.09
C ASP A 119 3.82 -8.29 11.26
N LEU A 120 3.71 -8.41 9.93
CA LEU A 120 3.70 -7.27 9.01
C LEU A 120 2.45 -6.39 9.15
N LEU A 121 1.29 -7.02 9.41
CA LEU A 121 0.04 -6.30 9.62
C LEU A 121 0.07 -5.56 10.96
N ASP A 122 0.58 -6.18 12.01
CA ASP A 122 0.73 -5.58 13.34
C ASP A 122 1.70 -4.37 13.27
N MET A 123 2.78 -4.49 12.49
CA MET A 123 3.70 -3.37 12.22
C MET A 123 3.01 -2.17 11.54
N LEU A 124 1.94 -2.38 10.77
CA LEU A 124 1.18 -1.32 10.11
C LEU A 124 0.18 -0.60 11.04
N GLY A 125 0.10 -1.01 12.31
CA GLY A 125 -0.72 -0.34 13.32
C GLY A 125 -2.17 -0.82 13.33
N HIS A 126 -2.37 -2.13 13.42
CA HIS A 126 -3.59 -2.70 14.00
C HIS A 126 -3.43 -2.87 15.51
#